data_AF-A0A9P6PD87-F1
#
_entry.id   AF-A0A9P6PD87-F1
#
_cell.length_a   1.000
_cell.length_b   1.000
_cell.length_c   1.000
_cell.angle_alpha   90.00
_cell.angle_beta   90.00
_cell.angle_gamma   90.00
#
_symmetry.space_group_name_H-M   'P 1'
#
loop_
_entity.id
_entity.type
_entity.pdbx_description
1 polymer ?
#
loop_
_entity_poly.entity_id
_entity_poly.type
_entity_poly.pdbx_seq_one_letter_code
_entity_poly.pdbx_strand_id
1 'polypeptide(L)'
;MAAYSTAQQHKFEKYVRRYLSMYLPTAGYEICDTDRYGGNSQARLVATKDWDVGDEIRCCTGYIAYLDSEDDAQLRNQGRDFSVMYSYRKKKNCLFLGPARFANHDCDANCKFINVGNNGICFKVIKRVARGEELTVFYSNEYFGKDNCECRCVTCERKASNFKV
;
A
#
# COMPACT_ATOMS: atom_id res chain seq x y z
N MET A 1 6.45 1.87 32.98
CA MET A 1 6.33 2.23 31.55
C MET A 1 6.70 3.70 31.40
N ALA A 2 7.57 4.06 30.47
CA ALA A 2 7.87 5.47 30.22
C ALA A 2 6.60 6.18 29.73
N ALA A 3 6.27 7.34 30.30
CA ALA A 3 5.11 8.11 29.89
C ALA A 3 5.39 8.78 28.54
N TYR A 4 4.54 8.53 27.53
CA TYR A 4 4.63 9.21 26.24
C TYR A 4 4.30 10.70 26.39
N SER A 5 5.07 11.55 25.72
CA SER A 5 4.80 13.00 25.64
C SER A 5 3.47 13.30 24.95
N THR A 6 2.88 14.46 25.22
CA THR A 6 1.65 14.93 24.55
C THR A 6 1.77 14.91 23.02
N ALA A 7 2.96 15.25 22.49
CA ALA A 7 3.23 15.20 21.06
C ALA A 7 3.21 13.77 20.50
N GLN A 8 3.74 12.80 21.25
CA GLN A 8 3.67 11.38 20.87
C GLN A 8 2.22 10.86 20.92
N GLN A 9 1.45 11.23 21.95
CA GLN A 9 0.05 10.86 22.08
C GLN A 9 -0.79 11.41 20.91
N HIS A 10 -0.60 12.67 20.53
CA HIS A 10 -1.32 13.28 19.41
C HIS A 10 -0.95 12.63 18.07
N LYS A 11 0.32 12.24 17.87
CA LYS A 11 0.73 11.46 16.69
C LYS A 11 0.04 10.11 16.68
N PHE A 12 0.06 9.39 17.80
CA PHE A 12 -0.61 8.10 17.96
C PHE A 12 -2.11 8.20 17.64
N GLU A 13 -2.82 9.17 18.20
CA GLU A 13 -4.24 9.39 17.93
C GLU A 13 -4.51 9.59 16.43
N LYS A 14 -3.68 10.40 15.75
CA LYS A 14 -3.77 10.57 14.30
C LYS A 14 -3.59 9.24 13.55
N TYR A 15 -2.65 8.38 13.96
CA TYR A 15 -2.45 7.07 13.34
C TYR A 15 -3.65 6.16 13.56
N VAL A 16 -4.17 6.07 14.79
CA VAL A 16 -5.36 5.28 15.11
C VAL A 16 -6.56 5.73 14.29
N ARG A 17 -6.80 7.04 14.19
CA ARG A 17 -7.90 7.59 13.38
C ARG A 17 -7.86 7.13 11.92
N ARG A 18 -6.67 6.95 11.32
CA ARG A 18 -6.56 6.43 9.94
C ARG A 18 -7.10 5.02 9.81
N TYR A 19 -6.79 4.14 10.77
CA TYR A 19 -7.31 2.77 10.79
C TYR A 19 -8.81 2.73 11.12
N LEU A 20 -9.31 3.61 11.99
CA LEU A 20 -10.74 3.68 12.26
C LEU A 20 -11.54 4.21 11.06
N SER A 21 -10.98 5.15 10.29
CA SER A 21 -11.61 5.69 9.08
C SER A 21 -11.91 4.65 8.00
N MET A 22 -11.25 3.48 8.07
CA MET A 22 -11.51 2.34 7.18
C MET A 22 -12.94 1.81 7.29
N TYR A 23 -13.54 1.95 8.47
CA TYR A 23 -14.87 1.41 8.79
C TYR A 23 -15.99 2.43 8.60
N LEU A 24 -15.67 3.63 8.09
CA LEU A 24 -16.69 4.60 7.73
C LEU A 24 -17.50 4.08 6.52
N PRO A 25 -18.83 4.30 6.47
CA PRO A 25 -19.64 3.91 5.32
C PRO A 25 -19.14 4.50 3.99
N THR A 26 -18.45 5.64 4.06
CA THR A 26 -17.87 6.33 2.90
C THR A 26 -16.50 5.78 2.48
N ALA A 27 -15.93 4.80 3.20
CA ALA A 27 -14.60 4.28 2.89
C ALA A 27 -14.56 3.62 1.52
N GLY A 28 -15.59 2.83 1.18
CA GLY A 28 -15.75 2.20 -0.14
C GLY A 28 -14.74 1.08 -0.43
N TYR A 29 -14.08 0.55 0.60
CA TYR A 29 -13.25 -0.63 0.53
C TYR A 29 -13.23 -1.38 1.87
N GLU A 30 -12.71 -2.60 1.87
CA GLU A 30 -12.43 -3.41 3.07
C GLU A 30 -11.08 -4.12 2.95
N ILE A 31 -10.57 -4.65 4.06
CA ILE A 31 -9.40 -5.55 4.05
C ILE A 31 -9.91 -6.98 4.01
N CYS A 32 -9.39 -7.77 3.07
CA CYS A 32 -9.63 -9.22 3.01
C CYS A 32 -8.30 -9.98 3.02
N ASP A 33 -8.34 -11.26 3.37
CA ASP A 33 -7.20 -12.15 3.23
C ASP A 33 -6.87 -12.44 1.75
N THR A 34 -5.62 -12.80 1.49
CA THR A 34 -5.12 -13.32 0.21
C THR A 34 -4.00 -14.32 0.46
N ASP A 35 -3.91 -15.34 -0.39
CA ASP A 35 -2.85 -16.36 -0.40
C ASP A 35 -1.95 -16.25 -1.65
N ARG A 36 -2.25 -15.29 -2.54
CA ARG A 36 -1.62 -15.13 -3.86
C ARG A 36 -0.10 -15.04 -3.84
N TYR A 37 0.48 -14.30 -2.88
CA TYR A 37 1.91 -13.99 -2.92
C TYR A 37 2.76 -14.99 -2.12
N GLY A 38 2.15 -16.06 -1.61
CA GLY A 38 2.81 -17.12 -0.84
C GLY A 38 3.27 -16.69 0.56
N GLY A 39 3.42 -17.65 1.47
CA GLY A 39 3.77 -17.40 2.88
C GLY A 39 2.56 -17.21 3.81
N ASN A 40 2.82 -16.81 5.06
CA ASN A 40 1.82 -16.57 6.12
C ASN A 40 0.70 -15.61 5.69
N SER A 41 -0.42 -15.58 6.43
CA SER A 41 -1.60 -14.70 6.19
C SER A 41 -1.23 -13.30 5.67
N GLN A 42 -1.71 -13.01 4.46
CA GLN A 42 -1.54 -11.72 3.77
C GLN A 42 -2.89 -11.05 3.59
N ALA A 43 -2.86 -9.73 3.35
CA ALA A 43 -4.05 -8.92 3.20
C ALA A 43 -4.09 -8.25 1.82
N ARG A 44 -5.29 -7.88 1.39
CA ARG A 44 -5.56 -7.09 0.20
C ARG A 44 -6.70 -6.11 0.45
N LEU A 45 -6.74 -5.05 -0.35
CA LEU A 45 -7.83 -4.09 -0.34
C LEU A 45 -8.88 -4.47 -1.38
N VAL A 46 -10.13 -4.63 -0.98
CA VAL A 46 -11.23 -4.99 -1.89
C VAL A 46 -12.26 -3.87 -1.93
N ALA A 47 -12.71 -3.48 -3.12
CA ALA A 47 -13.71 -2.45 -3.31
C ALA A 47 -15.09 -2.92 -2.81
N THR A 48 -15.76 -2.12 -1.98
CA THR A 48 -17.12 -2.44 -1.48
C THR A 48 -18.24 -1.76 -2.26
N LYS A 49 -17.86 -0.93 -3.25
CA LYS A 49 -18.72 -0.27 -4.23
C LYS A 49 -17.98 -0.14 -5.55
N ASP A 50 -18.70 0.28 -6.58
CA ASP A 50 -18.08 0.69 -7.84
C ASP A 50 -17.33 2.02 -7.67
N TRP A 51 -16.19 2.13 -8.35
CA TRP A 51 -15.37 3.32 -8.45
C TRP A 51 -15.11 3.68 -9.90
N ASP A 52 -15.19 4.96 -10.22
CA ASP A 52 -14.93 5.48 -11.56
C ASP A 52 -13.56 6.16 -11.66
N VAL A 53 -13.08 6.31 -12.89
CA VAL A 53 -11.80 6.95 -13.17
C VAL A 53 -11.82 8.38 -12.64
N GLY A 54 -10.84 8.72 -11.82
CA GLY A 54 -10.71 10.03 -11.21
C GLY A 54 -11.14 10.09 -9.75
N ASP A 55 -11.89 9.10 -9.25
CA ASP A 55 -12.30 9.03 -7.85
C ASP A 55 -11.09 8.95 -6.90
N GLU A 56 -11.26 9.52 -5.71
CA GLU A 56 -10.24 9.49 -4.66
C GLU A 56 -10.72 8.69 -3.44
N ILE A 57 -9.96 7.66 -3.07
CA ILE A 57 -10.26 6.79 -1.93
C ILE A 57 -9.69 7.43 -0.66
N ARG A 58 -10.29 8.54 -0.23
CA ARG A 58 -9.76 9.42 0.84
C ARG A 58 -9.69 8.77 2.22
N CYS A 59 -10.44 7.70 2.48
CA CYS A 59 -10.39 6.96 3.74
C CYS A 59 -9.24 5.95 3.79
N CYS A 60 -8.74 5.50 2.62
CA CYS A 60 -7.57 4.62 2.56
C CYS A 60 -6.30 5.47 2.57
N THR A 61 -5.92 5.92 3.75
CA THR A 61 -4.76 6.80 3.92
C THR A 61 -3.52 6.04 4.37
N GLY A 62 -2.37 6.52 3.95
CA GLY A 62 -1.08 6.08 4.44
C GLY A 62 -0.26 7.21 5.03
N TYR A 63 0.83 6.85 5.66
CA TYR A 63 1.89 7.77 6.05
C TYR A 63 3.21 7.28 5.47
N ILE A 64 3.98 8.21 4.88
CA ILE A 64 5.31 7.94 4.35
C ILE A 64 6.35 8.44 5.36
N ALA A 65 7.13 7.51 5.89
CA ALA A 65 8.33 7.79 6.66
C ALA A 65 9.56 7.59 5.76
N TYR A 66 10.38 8.62 5.58
CA TYR A 66 11.64 8.48 4.84
C TYR A 66 12.69 7.84 5.74
N LEU A 67 13.37 6.83 5.23
CA LEU A 67 14.39 6.09 5.96
C LEU A 67 15.77 6.69 5.67
N ASP A 68 16.63 6.70 6.68
CA ASP A 68 18.07 6.81 6.46
C ASP A 68 18.67 5.42 6.17
N SER A 69 19.97 5.38 5.91
CA SER A 69 20.66 4.14 5.54
C SER A 69 20.71 3.12 6.67
N GLU A 70 20.70 3.57 7.93
CA GLU A 70 20.76 2.69 9.10
C GLU A 70 19.40 2.02 9.34
N ASP A 71 18.33 2.82 9.33
CA ASP A 71 16.95 2.33 9.44
C ASP A 71 16.59 1.35 8.31
N ASP A 72 16.98 1.66 7.07
CA ASP A 72 16.75 0.78 5.91
C ASP A 72 17.47 -0.56 6.04
N ALA A 73 18.75 -0.53 6.43
CA ALA A 73 19.53 -1.75 6.64
C ALA A 73 18.96 -2.59 7.78
N GLN A 74 18.52 -1.95 8.87
CA GLN A 74 17.91 -2.64 10.01
C GLN A 74 16.60 -3.35 9.63
N LEU A 75 15.74 -2.68 8.86
CA LEU A 75 14.48 -3.28 8.40
C LEU A 75 14.71 -4.50 7.49
N ARG A 76 15.67 -4.40 6.56
CA ARG A 76 16.06 -5.51 5.68
C ARG A 76 16.61 -6.70 6.45
N ASN A 77 17.51 -6.46 7.42
CA ASN A 77 18.08 -7.50 8.26
C ASN A 77 17.04 -8.24 9.12
N GLN A 78 15.92 -7.57 9.43
CA GLN A 78 14.80 -8.17 10.17
C GLN A 78 13.74 -8.82 9.27
N GLY A 79 13.86 -8.74 7.95
CA GLY A 79 12.82 -9.19 7.01
C GLY A 79 11.51 -8.40 7.13
N ARG A 80 11.59 -7.12 7.50
CA ARG A 80 10.44 -6.23 7.75
C ARG A 80 10.31 -5.13 6.69
N ASP A 81 10.95 -5.30 5.55
CA ASP A 81 11.03 -4.34 4.44
C ASP A 81 9.90 -4.47 3.42
N PHE A 82 8.89 -5.32 3.66
CA PHE A 82 7.74 -5.54 2.77
C PHE A 82 6.91 -4.31 2.39
N SER A 83 7.08 -3.19 3.10
CA SER A 83 6.39 -1.92 2.82
C SER A 83 7.38 -0.77 2.57
N VAL A 84 8.63 -1.09 2.25
CA VAL A 84 9.66 -0.12 1.89
C VAL A 84 9.64 0.07 0.38
N MET A 85 9.39 1.30 -0.06
CA MET A 85 9.40 1.69 -1.47
C MET A 85 10.46 2.75 -1.74
N TYR A 86 10.97 2.79 -2.97
CA TYR A 86 11.89 3.85 -3.39
C TYR A 86 11.13 5.07 -3.90
N SER A 87 11.35 6.23 -3.27
CA SER A 87 10.82 7.50 -3.74
C SER A 87 11.78 8.16 -4.72
N TYR A 88 11.53 8.05 -6.03
CA TYR A 88 12.36 8.71 -7.05
C TYR A 88 12.40 10.24 -6.89
N ARG A 89 11.30 10.86 -6.44
CA ARG A 89 11.23 12.30 -6.17
C ARG A 89 12.20 12.75 -5.08
N LYS A 90 12.36 11.94 -4.02
CA LYS A 90 13.22 12.26 -2.87
C LYS A 90 14.55 11.52 -2.89
N LYS A 91 14.75 10.63 -3.86
CA LYS A 91 15.90 9.73 -4.02
C LYS A 91 16.23 8.95 -2.75
N LYS A 92 15.20 8.45 -2.05
CA LYS A 92 15.33 7.74 -0.77
C LYS A 92 14.31 6.61 -0.62
N ASN A 93 14.68 5.59 0.13
CA ASN A 93 13.75 4.57 0.62
C ASN A 93 12.78 5.19 1.62
N CYS A 94 11.55 4.72 1.57
CA CYS A 94 10.50 5.18 2.44
C CYS A 94 9.55 4.05 2.83
N LEU A 95 9.21 4.01 4.10
CA LEU A 95 8.30 3.05 4.69
C LEU A 95 6.87 3.56 4.59
N PHE A 96 6.00 2.74 4.02
CA PHE A 96 4.57 3.00 3.92
C PHE A 96 3.83 2.37 5.10
N LEU A 97 3.11 3.21 5.85
CA LEU A 97 2.35 2.82 7.03
C LEU A 97 0.88 3.19 6.87
N GLY A 98 0.04 2.69 7.78
CA GLY A 98 -1.40 2.94 7.76
C GLY A 98 -2.16 1.99 6.83
N PRO A 99 -3.49 2.18 6.68
CA PRO A 99 -4.34 1.37 5.79
C PRO A 99 -3.80 1.17 4.38
N ALA A 100 -3.21 2.21 3.78
CA ALA A 100 -2.68 2.16 2.42
C ALA A 100 -1.57 1.10 2.22
N ARG A 101 -0.94 0.63 3.29
CA ARG A 101 0.12 -0.39 3.23
C ARG A 101 -0.36 -1.76 2.75
N PHE A 102 -1.67 -2.00 2.78
CA PHE A 102 -2.29 -3.27 2.35
C PHE A 102 -2.66 -3.28 0.86
N ALA A 103 -2.46 -2.18 0.14
CA ALA A 103 -2.66 -2.14 -1.30
C ALA A 103 -1.54 -2.93 -1.98
N ASN A 104 -1.89 -4.00 -2.69
CA ASN A 104 -0.91 -4.86 -3.36
C ASN A 104 -0.45 -4.28 -4.69
N HIS A 105 0.68 -4.81 -5.17
CA HIS A 105 1.23 -4.47 -6.47
C HIS A 105 0.44 -5.14 -7.61
N ASP A 106 0.18 -4.39 -8.67
CA ASP A 106 -0.09 -4.95 -9.99
C ASP A 106 0.63 -4.15 -11.10
N CYS A 107 1.26 -4.85 -12.05
CA CYS A 107 1.97 -4.23 -13.18
C CYS A 107 1.04 -3.43 -14.10
N ASP A 108 -0.26 -3.70 -14.07
CA ASP A 108 -1.31 -2.94 -14.75
C ASP A 108 -2.37 -2.45 -13.75
N ALA A 109 -1.90 -1.86 -12.64
CA ALA A 109 -2.72 -1.36 -11.53
C ALA A 109 -3.93 -0.49 -11.92
N ASN A 110 -4.97 -0.54 -11.08
CA ASN A 110 -6.19 0.28 -11.22
C ASN A 110 -6.18 1.56 -10.39
N CYS A 111 -5.26 1.72 -9.45
CA CYS A 111 -5.06 2.92 -8.65
C CYS A 111 -3.63 3.45 -8.74
N LYS A 112 -3.45 4.73 -8.39
CA LYS A 112 -2.14 5.34 -8.14
C LYS A 112 -2.12 6.12 -6.84
N PHE A 113 -0.95 6.22 -6.23
CA PHE A 113 -0.76 7.06 -5.05
C PHE A 113 -0.90 8.55 -5.39
N ILE A 114 -1.59 9.28 -4.53
CA ILE A 114 -1.64 10.75 -4.52
C ILE A 114 -1.26 11.25 -3.12
N ASN A 115 -0.63 12.43 -3.06
CA ASN A 115 -0.22 13.03 -1.80
C ASN A 115 -1.41 13.72 -1.11
N VAL A 116 -1.49 13.59 0.21
CA VAL A 116 -2.43 14.30 1.08
C VAL A 116 -1.63 14.97 2.20
N GLY A 117 -1.47 16.30 2.11
CA GLY A 117 -0.60 17.06 3.00
C GLY A 117 0.89 16.72 2.82
N ASN A 118 1.69 16.88 3.89
CA ASN A 118 3.16 16.77 3.78
C ASN A 118 3.67 15.32 3.66
N ASN A 119 3.07 14.39 4.40
CA ASN A 119 3.52 12.99 4.51
C ASN A 119 2.38 11.97 4.38
N GLY A 120 1.16 12.44 4.11
CA GLY A 120 0.03 11.56 3.89
C GLY A 120 -0.07 11.15 2.44
N ILE A 121 -0.63 9.97 2.20
CA ILE A 121 -1.01 9.50 0.87
C ILE A 121 -2.43 8.94 0.91
N CYS A 122 -3.08 8.92 -0.25
CA CYS A 122 -4.22 8.07 -0.52
C CYS A 122 -4.18 7.63 -1.99
N PHE A 123 -5.29 7.11 -2.51
CA PHE A 123 -5.38 6.55 -3.85
C PHE A 123 -6.27 7.40 -4.74
N LYS A 124 -5.86 7.51 -6.01
CA LYS A 124 -6.72 7.95 -7.10
C LYS A 124 -6.94 6.80 -8.06
N VAL A 125 -8.19 6.56 -8.39
CA VAL A 125 -8.63 5.53 -9.33
C VAL A 125 -8.27 5.97 -10.75
N ILE A 126 -7.58 5.11 -11.50
CA ILE A 126 -7.12 5.37 -12.87
C ILE A 126 -7.76 4.44 -13.90
N LYS A 127 -8.45 3.39 -13.44
CA LYS A 127 -9.30 2.50 -14.22
C LYS A 127 -10.57 2.22 -13.43
N ARG A 128 -11.70 2.02 -14.10
CA ARG A 128 -12.94 1.62 -13.41
C ARG A 128 -12.68 0.38 -12.56
N VAL A 129 -13.19 0.38 -11.33
CA VAL A 129 -13.11 -0.75 -10.40
C VAL A 129 -14.51 -1.12 -9.99
N ALA A 130 -14.92 -2.36 -10.25
CA ALA A 130 -16.21 -2.87 -9.82
C ALA A 130 -16.16 -3.29 -8.35
N ARG A 131 -17.32 -3.29 -7.68
CA ARG A 131 -17.47 -3.89 -6.36
C ARG A 131 -16.94 -5.34 -6.37
N GLY A 132 -16.13 -5.68 -5.38
CA GLY A 132 -15.50 -6.99 -5.22
C GLY A 132 -14.13 -7.13 -5.90
N GLU A 133 -13.73 -6.16 -6.73
CA GLU A 133 -12.38 -6.15 -7.31
C GLU A 133 -11.33 -5.65 -6.32
N GLU A 134 -10.10 -6.13 -6.47
CA GLU A 134 -8.97 -5.71 -5.66
C GLU A 134 -8.47 -4.33 -6.10
N LEU A 135 -8.21 -3.46 -5.13
CA LEU A 135 -7.57 -2.17 -5.34
C LEU A 135 -6.05 -2.36 -5.35
N THR A 136 -5.43 -2.14 -6.51
CA THR A 136 -4.01 -2.39 -6.74
C THR A 136 -3.29 -1.11 -7.13
N VAL A 137 -1.99 -1.06 -6.85
CA VAL A 137 -1.12 0.08 -7.18
C VAL A 137 0.15 -0.40 -7.85
N PHE A 138 0.80 0.48 -8.60
CA PHE A 138 2.13 0.22 -9.12
C PHE A 138 3.18 0.70 -8.12
N TYR A 139 4.04 -0.20 -7.65
CA TYR A 139 5.10 0.12 -6.68
C TYR A 139 6.31 0.79 -7.37
N SER A 140 6.97 0.04 -8.26
CA SER A 140 8.08 0.51 -9.12
C SER A 140 8.36 -0.56 -10.19
N ASN A 141 9.24 -0.27 -11.16
CA ASN A 141 9.67 -1.23 -12.18
C ASN A 141 10.63 -2.31 -11.66
N GLU A 142 11.15 -2.15 -10.44
CA GLU A 142 12.25 -2.99 -9.92
C GLU A 142 11.98 -3.47 -8.48
N TYR A 143 10.71 -3.46 -8.06
CA TYR A 143 10.36 -3.88 -6.70
C TYR A 143 10.56 -5.39 -6.52
N PHE A 144 10.15 -6.18 -7.52
CA PHE A 144 10.28 -7.64 -7.52
C PHE A 144 11.43 -8.07 -8.44
N GLY A 145 12.64 -7.60 -8.14
CA GLY A 145 13.82 -7.82 -8.98
C GLY A 145 13.84 -6.95 -10.24
N LYS A 146 14.87 -7.14 -11.07
CA LYS A 146 15.06 -6.37 -12.31
C LYS A 146 13.84 -6.53 -13.22
N ASP A 147 13.29 -5.42 -13.70
CA ASP A 147 12.10 -5.38 -14.57
C ASP A 147 10.89 -6.16 -13.98
N ASN A 148 10.78 -6.23 -12.64
CA ASN A 148 9.76 -6.98 -11.90
C ASN A 148 9.69 -8.47 -12.31
N CYS A 149 10.82 -9.10 -12.64
CA CYS A 149 10.88 -10.48 -13.11
C CYS A 149 10.35 -11.51 -12.11
N GLU A 150 10.31 -11.19 -10.81
CA GLU A 150 9.78 -12.06 -9.74
C GLU A 150 8.34 -11.70 -9.34
N CYS A 151 7.68 -10.77 -10.05
CA CYS A 151 6.35 -10.29 -9.71
C CYS A 151 5.28 -11.36 -9.94
N ARG A 152 4.41 -11.55 -8.93
CA ARG A 152 3.31 -12.53 -8.93
C ARG A 152 1.91 -11.90 -9.07
N CYS A 153 1.83 -10.67 -9.61
CA CYS A 153 0.55 -10.01 -9.81
C CYS A 153 -0.28 -10.67 -10.92
N VAL A 154 -1.59 -10.40 -10.93
CA VAL A 154 -2.54 -10.98 -11.90
C VAL A 154 -2.17 -10.61 -13.33
N THR A 155 -1.68 -9.40 -13.55
CA THR A 155 -1.23 -8.98 -14.89
C THR A 155 -0.04 -9.78 -15.39
N CYS A 156 0.96 -10.06 -14.54
CA CYS A 156 2.09 -10.89 -14.93
C CYS A 156 1.67 -12.33 -15.18
N GLU A 157 0.79 -12.88 -14.34
CA GLU A 157 0.21 -14.22 -14.51
C GLU A 157 -0.51 -14.35 -15.86
N ARG A 158 -1.29 -13.34 -16.28
CA ARG A 158 -1.98 -13.35 -17.57
C ARG A 158 -1.05 -13.22 -18.79
N LYS A 159 0.05 -12.48 -18.65
CA LYS A 159 1.03 -12.25 -19.73
C LYS A 159 2.00 -13.43 -19.89
N ALA A 160 2.37 -14.06 -18.79
CA ALA A 160 3.19 -15.26 -18.78
C ALA A 160 2.27 -16.47 -18.95
N SER A 161 2.14 -16.99 -20.17
CA SER A 161 1.26 -18.13 -20.50
C SER A 161 1.50 -19.42 -19.70
N ASN A 162 2.44 -19.44 -18.73
CA ASN A 162 2.81 -20.57 -17.86
C ASN A 162 3.20 -20.15 -16.42
N PHE A 163 2.63 -19.08 -15.85
CA PHE A 163 2.86 -18.78 -14.43
C PHE A 163 2.17 -19.86 -13.57
N LYS A 164 2.94 -20.62 -12.78
CA LYS A 164 2.38 -21.55 -11.79
C LYS A 164 2.28 -20.85 -10.45
N VAL A 165 1.05 -20.69 -9.95
CA VAL A 165 0.73 -20.34 -8.56
C VAL A 165 1.24 -21.44 -7.63
#